data_AF-T1I690-F1
#
_entry.id   AF-T1I690-F1
#
_cell.length_a   1.000
_cell.length_b   1.000
_cell.length_c   1.000
_cell.angle_alpha   90.00
_cell.angle_beta   90.00
_cell.angle_gamma   90.00
#
_symmetry.space_group_name_H-M   'P 1'
#
loop_
_entity.id
_entity.type
_entity.pdbx_description
1 polymer ?
#
loop_
_entity_poly.entity_id
_entity_poly.type
_entity_poly.pdbx_seq_one_letter_code
_entity_poly.pdbx_strand_id
1 'polypeptide(L)'
;MNYSHRYLTLNPYELHKHLINTYVLNRKGSTNFLKRDTSKDKTDIDVIRENHKFIWEDDEQPTTWEERLARKYYDKLYKEFCIADLSRYKENMFAMRWQTENELVTGKGQFICGNKVCLEKDDLKSWEANFGYIEHGEKKNALVKLRLCDSCSKKLNYKHKRKEIKRL
;
A
#
# COMPACT_ATOMS: atom_id res chain seq x y z
N MET A 1 18.38 25.51 55.36
CA MET A 1 17.67 25.46 54.07
C MET A 1 18.67 25.06 52.98
N ASN A 2 18.70 23.80 52.53
CA ASN A 2 19.64 23.31 51.53
C ASN A 2 18.89 22.52 50.44
N TYR A 3 18.01 23.18 49.68
CA TYR A 3 17.28 22.53 48.58
C TYR A 3 18.10 22.47 47.27
N SER A 4 19.15 23.28 47.16
CA SER A 4 19.91 23.47 45.91
C SER A 4 20.90 22.32 45.61
N HIS A 5 21.47 21.66 46.63
CA HIS A 5 22.52 20.65 46.44
C HIS A 5 22.05 19.27 45.96
N ARG A 6 20.75 18.95 46.05
CA ARG A 6 20.21 17.63 45.65
C ARG A 6 20.04 17.46 44.14
N TYR A 7 19.93 18.56 43.38
CA TYR A 7 19.75 18.49 41.93
C TYR A 7 21.07 18.27 41.19
N LEU A 8 22.19 18.71 41.79
CA LEU A 8 23.53 18.62 41.20
C LEU A 8 24.10 17.20 41.19
N THR A 9 23.56 16.30 42.02
CA THR A 9 23.99 14.89 42.13
C THR A 9 23.21 13.94 41.22
N LEU A 10 22.14 14.41 40.57
CA LEU A 10 21.27 13.57 39.74
C LEU A 10 21.83 13.45 38.32
N ASN A 11 21.69 12.27 37.71
CA ASN A 11 21.93 12.09 36.28
C ASN A 11 20.98 13.01 35.48
N PRO A 12 21.41 13.59 34.33
CA PRO A 12 20.53 14.35 33.43
C PRO A 12 19.13 13.76 33.20
N TYR A 13 19.01 12.44 33.07
CA TYR A 13 17.70 11.77 32.93
C TYR A 13 16.86 11.84 34.21
N GLU A 14 17.48 11.60 35.37
CA GLU A 14 16.82 11.64 36.67
C GLU A 14 16.41 13.06 37.06
N LEU A 15 17.26 14.04 36.77
CA LEU A 15 16.96 15.46 36.95
C LEU A 15 15.76 15.86 36.08
N HIS A 16 15.77 15.50 34.79
CA HIS A 16 14.64 15.75 33.89
C HIS A 16 13.34 15.15 34.43
N LYS A 17 13.37 13.86 34.84
CA LYS A 17 12.21 13.18 35.40
C LYS A 17 11.68 13.87 36.66
N HIS A 18 12.58 14.28 37.56
CA HIS A 18 12.20 15.02 38.78
C HIS A 18 11.54 16.36 38.44
N LEU A 19 12.12 17.13 37.51
CA LEU A 19 11.56 18.42 37.08
C LEU A 19 10.20 18.26 36.40
N ILE A 20 10.04 17.29 35.51
CA ILE A 20 8.75 16.99 34.86
C ILE A 20 7.69 16.61 35.90
N ASN A 21 8.02 15.75 36.86
CA ASN A 21 7.08 15.35 37.91
C ASN A 21 6.68 16.52 38.82
N THR A 22 7.63 17.37 39.18
CA THR A 22 7.42 18.48 40.13
C THR A 22 6.68 19.65 39.49
N TYR A 23 7.03 19.99 38.24
CA TYR A 23 6.56 21.23 37.61
C TYR A 23 5.51 21.01 36.52
N VAL A 24 5.52 19.87 35.83
CA VAL A 24 4.60 19.60 34.70
C VAL A 24 3.46 18.68 35.13
N LEU A 25 3.75 17.57 35.81
CA LEU A 25 2.76 16.55 36.22
C LEU A 25 2.15 16.79 37.61
N ASN A 26 2.15 18.03 38.09
CA ASN A 26 1.68 18.41 39.42
C ASN A 26 0.14 18.40 39.58
N ARG A 27 -0.61 18.24 38.48
CA ARG A 27 -2.08 18.23 38.46
C ARG A 27 -2.59 17.06 37.62
N LYS A 28 -3.76 16.53 37.99
CA LYS A 28 -4.43 15.47 37.22
C LYS A 28 -4.77 16.02 35.82
N GLY A 29 -4.36 15.32 34.77
CA GLY A 29 -4.58 15.70 33.37
C GLY A 29 -3.42 16.41 32.67
N SER A 30 -2.36 16.80 33.40
CA SER A 30 -1.18 17.47 32.80
C SER A 30 -0.34 16.59 31.88
N THR A 31 -0.61 15.28 31.82
CA THR A 31 0.04 14.34 30.89
C THR A 31 -0.21 14.69 29.43
N ASN A 32 -1.29 15.42 29.12
CA ASN A 32 -1.60 15.84 27.76
C ASN A 32 -0.55 16.82 27.18
N PHE A 33 0.11 17.62 28.03
CA PHE A 33 1.18 18.54 27.58
C PHE A 33 2.45 17.80 27.13
N LEU A 34 2.64 16.56 27.58
CA LEU A 34 3.77 15.72 27.19
C LEU A 34 3.44 14.85 25.97
N LYS A 35 2.21 14.92 25.45
CA LYS A 35 1.83 14.17 24.26
C LYS A 35 2.58 14.75 23.06
N ARG A 36 3.51 13.96 22.52
CA ARG A 36 4.20 14.29 21.28
C ARG A 36 3.20 14.50 20.14
N ASP A 37 3.43 15.53 19.32
CA ASP A 37 2.73 15.71 18.06
C ASP A 37 3.23 14.67 17.04
N THR A 38 2.34 13.78 16.61
CA THR A 38 2.62 12.73 15.63
C THR A 38 2.13 13.09 14.22
N SER A 39 1.62 14.30 14.00
CA SER A 39 1.00 14.69 12.73
C SER A 39 1.95 14.69 11.54
N LYS A 40 3.25 14.85 11.78
CA LYS A 40 4.30 14.86 10.76
C LYS A 40 5.12 13.56 10.71
N ASP A 41 4.75 12.57 11.51
CA ASP A 41 5.48 11.30 11.54
C ASP A 41 5.20 10.54 10.24
N LYS A 42 6.25 10.29 9.46
CA LYS A 42 6.19 9.42 8.28
C LYS A 42 6.38 7.97 8.71
N THR A 43 5.45 7.11 8.31
CA THR A 43 5.60 5.66 8.51
C THR A 43 6.21 5.01 7.29
N ASP A 44 6.78 3.81 7.47
CA ASP A 44 7.34 3.02 6.36
C ASP A 44 6.32 2.81 5.22
N ILE A 45 5.04 2.65 5.55
CA ILE A 45 4.00 2.47 4.55
C ILE A 45 3.70 3.75 3.75
N ASP A 46 3.86 4.92 4.36
CA ASP A 46 3.73 6.19 3.65
C ASP A 46 4.87 6.37 2.65
N VAL A 47 6.10 6.05 3.07
CA VAL A 47 7.28 6.05 2.21
C VAL A 47 7.11 5.11 1.01
N ILE A 48 6.60 3.89 1.25
CA ILE A 48 6.34 2.93 0.18
C ILE A 48 5.26 3.48 -0.77
N ARG A 49 4.18 4.09 -0.26
CA ARG A 49 3.12 4.67 -1.11
C ARG A 49 3.63 5.81 -1.98
N GLU A 50 4.51 6.65 -1.46
CA GLU A 50 5.12 7.76 -2.19
C GLU A 50 6.02 7.27 -3.35
N ASN A 51 6.77 6.19 -3.14
CA ASN A 51 7.78 5.68 -4.09
C ASN A 51 7.38 4.39 -4.81
N HIS A 52 6.12 3.94 -4.67
CA HIS A 52 5.69 2.71 -5.32
C HIS A 52 5.66 2.90 -6.84
N LYS A 53 6.16 1.91 -7.55
CA LYS A 53 6.02 1.77 -9.00
C LYS A 53 5.22 0.53 -9.32
N PHE A 54 4.37 0.60 -10.34
CA PHE A 54 3.54 -0.53 -10.75
C PHE A 54 4.39 -1.64 -11.37
N ILE A 55 5.39 -1.28 -12.16
CA ILE A 55 6.44 -2.17 -12.68
C ILE A 55 7.78 -1.49 -12.48
N TRP A 56 8.73 -2.22 -11.90
CA TRP A 56 10.12 -1.83 -11.87
C TRP A 56 10.84 -2.40 -13.10
N GLU A 57 11.61 -1.56 -13.78
CA GLU A 57 12.49 -2.03 -14.86
C GLU A 57 13.71 -2.73 -14.26
N ASP A 58 14.22 -3.76 -14.95
CA ASP A 58 15.32 -4.58 -14.44
C ASP A 58 16.64 -3.79 -14.32
N ASP A 59 16.82 -2.79 -15.18
CA ASP A 59 18.01 -1.93 -15.20
C ASP A 59 17.97 -0.77 -14.19
N GLU A 60 16.81 -0.52 -13.56
CA GLU A 60 16.61 0.62 -12.67
C GLU A 60 17.06 0.30 -11.24
N GLN A 61 18.27 0.74 -10.88
CA GLN A 61 18.83 0.57 -9.54
C GLN A 61 18.36 1.68 -8.59
N PRO A 62 17.76 1.34 -7.44
CA PRO A 62 17.26 2.33 -6.50
C PRO A 62 18.40 3.10 -5.82
N THR A 63 18.35 4.42 -5.93
CA THR A 63 19.39 5.33 -5.44
C THR A 63 19.16 5.69 -3.97
N THR A 64 17.92 5.97 -3.61
CA THR A 64 17.51 6.40 -2.26
C THR A 64 17.14 5.21 -1.38
N TRP A 65 17.14 5.42 -0.06
CA TRP A 65 16.69 4.39 0.88
C TRP A 65 15.19 4.08 0.69
N GLU A 66 14.39 5.11 0.40
CA GLU A 66 12.96 5.02 0.16
C GLU A 66 12.64 4.14 -1.05
N GLU A 67 13.37 4.35 -2.16
CA GLU A 67 13.26 3.52 -3.37
C GLU A 67 13.70 2.08 -3.11
N ARG A 68 14.78 1.87 -2.33
CA ARG A 68 15.24 0.53 -1.96
C ARG A 68 14.18 -0.23 -1.14
N LEU A 69 13.51 0.47 -0.23
CA LEU A 69 12.42 -0.10 0.55
C LEU A 69 11.24 -0.49 -0.35
N ALA A 70 10.84 0.40 -1.27
CA ALA A 70 9.77 0.15 -2.24
C ALA A 70 10.10 -1.02 -3.18
N ARG A 71 11.33 -1.10 -3.70
CA ARG A 71 11.84 -2.21 -4.54
C ARG A 71 11.75 -3.53 -3.78
N LYS A 72 12.26 -3.58 -2.55
CA LYS A 72 12.21 -4.78 -1.70
C LYS A 72 10.77 -5.24 -1.43
N TYR A 73 9.84 -4.31 -1.30
CA TYR A 73 8.41 -4.64 -1.18
C TYR A 73 7.84 -5.19 -2.49
N TYR A 74 8.18 -4.56 -3.62
CA TYR A 74 7.78 -5.01 -4.95
C TYR A 74 8.26 -6.43 -5.30
N ASP A 75 9.49 -6.78 -4.91
CA ASP A 75 10.06 -8.11 -5.15
C ASP A 75 9.30 -9.21 -4.40
N LYS A 76 8.74 -8.88 -3.23
CA LYS A 76 7.90 -9.80 -2.44
C LYS A 76 6.49 -9.99 -3.02
N LEU A 77 6.03 -9.08 -3.88
CA LEU A 77 4.70 -9.20 -4.49
C LEU A 77 4.66 -10.36 -5.48
N TYR A 78 3.60 -11.15 -5.39
CA TYR A 78 3.27 -12.16 -6.38
C TYR A 78 2.58 -11.48 -7.58
N LYS A 79 3.17 -11.62 -8.77
CA LYS A 79 2.84 -10.82 -9.96
C LYS A 79 2.25 -11.63 -11.11
N GLU A 80 1.53 -12.71 -10.80
CA GLU A 80 0.91 -13.55 -11.83
C GLU A 80 -0.44 -12.99 -12.31
N PHE A 81 -1.32 -12.62 -11.37
CA PHE A 81 -2.65 -12.08 -11.66
C PHE A 81 -2.84 -10.72 -10.99
N CYS A 82 -3.46 -9.78 -11.69
CA CYS A 82 -3.90 -8.51 -11.11
C CYS A 82 -5.32 -8.62 -10.54
N ILE A 83 -5.66 -7.65 -9.69
CA ILE A 83 -7.03 -7.38 -9.26
C ILE A 83 -7.51 -6.13 -9.97
N ALA A 84 -8.70 -6.20 -10.55
CA ALA A 84 -9.33 -5.11 -11.24
C ALA A 84 -10.48 -4.51 -10.42
N ASP A 85 -10.65 -3.20 -10.50
CA ASP A 85 -11.88 -2.52 -10.11
C ASP A 85 -12.67 -2.18 -11.37
N LEU A 86 -13.77 -2.90 -11.57
CA LEU A 86 -14.64 -2.74 -12.73
C LEU A 86 -15.87 -1.88 -12.42
N SER A 87 -15.90 -1.14 -11.30
CA SER A 87 -17.09 -0.40 -10.87
C SER A 87 -17.53 0.67 -11.88
N ARG A 88 -16.57 1.33 -12.55
CA ARG A 88 -16.81 2.39 -13.55
C ARG A 88 -16.67 1.93 -15.00
N TYR A 89 -16.97 0.65 -15.27
CA TYR A 89 -16.84 0.07 -16.61
C TYR A 89 -17.65 0.78 -17.70
N LYS A 90 -18.80 1.39 -17.37
CA LYS A 90 -19.64 2.15 -18.32
C LYS A 90 -18.89 3.37 -18.90
N GLU A 91 -18.03 3.98 -18.09
CA GLU A 91 -17.17 5.11 -18.47
C GLU A 91 -15.88 4.65 -19.14
N ASN A 92 -15.68 3.33 -19.32
CA ASN A 92 -14.43 2.71 -19.81
C ASN A 92 -13.23 2.97 -18.90
N MET A 93 -13.48 3.28 -17.62
CA MET A 93 -12.44 3.47 -16.63
C MET A 93 -12.29 2.21 -15.79
N PHE A 94 -11.07 1.73 -15.72
CA PHE A 94 -10.70 0.53 -14.97
C PHE A 94 -9.46 0.86 -14.15
N ALA A 95 -9.45 0.43 -12.88
CA ALA A 95 -8.25 0.47 -12.06
C ALA A 95 -7.74 -0.95 -11.88
N MET A 96 -6.42 -1.13 -11.91
CA MET A 96 -5.79 -2.43 -11.65
C MET A 96 -4.70 -2.26 -10.61
N ARG A 97 -4.50 -3.30 -9.81
CA ARG A 97 -3.41 -3.39 -8.83
C ARG A 97 -2.93 -4.83 -8.68
N TRP A 98 -1.73 -5.00 -8.15
CA TRP A 98 -1.25 -6.31 -7.70
C TRP A 98 -2.06 -6.80 -6.49
N GLN A 99 -2.06 -8.13 -6.32
CA GLN A 99 -2.74 -8.80 -5.22
C GLN A 99 -2.08 -8.45 -3.88
N THR A 100 -2.89 -8.38 -2.82
CA THR A 100 -2.36 -8.34 -1.45
C THR A 100 -2.14 -9.76 -0.93
N GLU A 101 -1.33 -9.91 0.12
CA GLU A 101 -1.08 -11.21 0.76
C GLU A 101 -2.37 -11.93 1.16
N ASN A 102 -3.29 -11.23 1.82
CA ASN A 102 -4.60 -11.79 2.22
C ASN A 102 -5.40 -12.30 1.02
N GLU A 103 -5.37 -11.56 -0.10
CA GLU A 103 -6.07 -11.94 -1.33
C GLU A 103 -5.43 -13.15 -2.01
N LEU A 104 -4.09 -13.22 -1.99
CA LEU A 104 -3.34 -14.36 -2.50
C LEU A 104 -3.66 -15.62 -1.70
N VAL A 105 -3.62 -15.54 -0.37
CA VAL A 105 -3.96 -16.67 0.53
C VAL A 105 -5.41 -17.12 0.35
N THR A 106 -6.33 -16.17 0.11
CA THR A 106 -7.74 -16.49 -0.18
C THR A 106 -7.94 -17.06 -1.59
N GLY A 107 -6.96 -16.92 -2.49
CA GLY A 107 -7.06 -17.36 -3.89
C GLY A 107 -7.79 -16.37 -4.81
N LYS A 108 -7.92 -15.10 -4.42
CA LYS A 108 -8.63 -14.08 -5.20
C LYS A 108 -7.83 -13.63 -6.41
N GLY A 109 -8.41 -13.76 -7.60
CA GLY A 109 -7.72 -13.56 -8.87
C GLY A 109 -7.17 -14.84 -9.49
N GLN A 110 -7.22 -15.98 -8.79
CA GLN A 110 -6.83 -17.29 -9.33
C GLN A 110 -7.99 -18.30 -9.27
N PHE A 111 -8.59 -18.48 -8.10
CA PHE A 111 -9.74 -19.38 -7.87
C PHE A 111 -11.05 -18.62 -7.63
N ILE A 112 -10.95 -17.33 -7.31
CA ILE A 112 -12.09 -16.41 -7.21
C ILE A 112 -11.88 -15.30 -8.24
N CYS A 113 -12.97 -14.73 -8.75
CA CYS A 113 -12.95 -13.60 -9.68
C CYS A 113 -12.05 -12.46 -9.17
N GLY A 114 -11.17 -11.98 -10.05
CA GLY A 114 -10.23 -10.89 -9.79
C GLY A 114 -10.86 -9.49 -9.76
N ASN A 115 -12.19 -9.36 -9.82
CA ASN A 115 -12.85 -8.08 -9.59
C ASN A 115 -12.92 -7.81 -8.07
N LYS A 116 -12.54 -6.60 -7.63
CA LYS A 116 -12.43 -6.21 -6.22
C LYS A 116 -13.67 -6.55 -5.38
N VAL A 117 -14.88 -6.39 -5.93
CA VAL A 117 -16.15 -6.60 -5.20
C VAL A 117 -16.75 -7.99 -5.46
N CYS A 118 -16.27 -8.72 -6.46
CA CYS A 118 -16.86 -10.00 -6.85
C CYS A 118 -16.27 -11.16 -6.03
N LEU A 119 -17.12 -12.14 -5.69
CA LEU A 119 -16.75 -13.35 -4.95
C LEU A 119 -17.05 -14.63 -5.75
N GLU A 120 -17.38 -14.49 -7.03
CA GLU A 120 -17.72 -15.61 -7.92
C GLU A 120 -16.51 -16.54 -8.13
N LYS A 121 -16.75 -17.85 -8.10
CA LYS A 121 -15.71 -18.88 -8.23
C LYS A 121 -15.84 -19.69 -9.52
N ASP A 122 -17.02 -19.69 -10.11
CA ASP A 122 -17.34 -20.53 -11.25
C ASP A 122 -16.98 -19.86 -12.58
N ASP A 123 -16.65 -20.70 -13.59
CA ASP A 123 -16.39 -20.31 -14.98
C ASP A 123 -15.43 -19.12 -15.17
N LEU A 124 -14.33 -19.13 -14.41
CA LEU A 124 -13.33 -18.09 -14.45
C LEU A 124 -12.46 -18.16 -15.72
N LYS A 125 -12.50 -17.10 -16.51
CA LYS A 125 -11.72 -16.91 -17.74
C LYS A 125 -10.50 -16.01 -17.52
N SER A 126 -9.40 -16.32 -18.19
CA SER A 126 -8.17 -15.54 -18.13
C SER A 126 -8.09 -14.57 -19.31
N TRP A 127 -7.67 -13.34 -19.03
CA TRP A 127 -7.60 -12.23 -19.97
C TRP A 127 -6.23 -11.59 -19.90
N GLU A 128 -5.72 -11.21 -21.07
CA GLU A 128 -4.56 -10.31 -21.19
C GLU A 128 -5.08 -8.92 -21.52
N ALA A 129 -4.77 -7.97 -20.66
CA ALA A 129 -5.23 -6.60 -20.76
C ALA A 129 -4.03 -5.66 -20.83
N ASN A 130 -4.03 -4.77 -21.83
CA ASN A 130 -3.13 -3.63 -21.83
C ASN A 130 -3.66 -2.59 -20.81
N PHE A 131 -2.89 -2.37 -19.76
CA PHE A 131 -3.19 -1.41 -18.69
C PHE A 131 -2.33 -0.16 -18.89
N GLY A 132 -2.98 0.92 -19.34
CA GLY A 132 -2.39 2.25 -19.37
C GLY A 132 -2.59 2.95 -18.04
N TYR A 133 -1.51 3.43 -17.44
CA TYR A 133 -1.51 4.12 -16.14
C TYR A 133 -0.57 5.33 -16.19
N ILE A 134 -0.77 6.25 -15.24
CA ILE A 134 0.09 7.41 -15.07
C ILE A 134 0.93 7.18 -13.81
N GLU A 135 2.23 7.20 -13.96
CA GLU A 135 3.19 7.04 -12.87
C GLU A 135 4.16 8.21 -12.92
N HIS A 136 4.30 8.95 -11.80
CA HIS A 136 5.11 10.17 -11.71
C HIS A 136 4.86 11.21 -12.83
N GLY A 137 3.62 11.28 -13.35
CA GLY A 137 3.23 12.21 -14.42
C GLY A 137 3.44 11.68 -15.84
N GLU A 138 4.06 10.51 -15.99
CA GLU A 138 4.32 9.88 -17.28
C GLU A 138 3.29 8.78 -17.58
N LYS A 139 2.86 8.69 -18.84
CA LYS A 139 1.94 7.63 -19.29
C LYS A 139 2.74 6.37 -19.59
N LYS A 140 2.52 5.32 -18.81
CA LYS A 140 3.10 3.98 -19.01
C LYS A 140 2.00 2.99 -19.41
N ASN A 141 2.41 1.92 -20.08
CA ASN A 141 1.53 0.82 -20.46
C ASN A 141 2.14 -0.50 -20.02
N ALA A 142 1.33 -1.41 -19.50
CA ALA A 142 1.76 -2.73 -19.08
C ALA A 142 0.76 -3.80 -19.55
N LEU A 143 1.27 -4.90 -20.07
CA LEU A 143 0.44 -6.07 -20.35
C LEU A 143 0.27 -6.87 -19.06
N VAL A 144 -0.96 -6.97 -18.55
CA VAL A 144 -1.28 -7.66 -17.30
C VAL A 144 -2.28 -8.79 -17.52
N LYS A 145 -2.17 -9.81 -16.67
CA LYS A 145 -3.07 -10.96 -16.68
C LYS A 145 -4.15 -10.78 -15.62
N LEU A 146 -5.39 -11.07 -15.98
CA LEU A 146 -6.57 -11.00 -15.12
C LEU A 146 -7.35 -12.30 -15.23
N ARG A 147 -8.00 -12.71 -14.15
CA ARG A 147 -8.93 -13.83 -14.17
C ARG A 147 -10.29 -13.39 -13.65
N LEU A 148 -11.33 -13.52 -14.45
CA LEU A 148 -12.66 -12.96 -14.19
C LEU A 148 -13.76 -13.97 -14.52
N CYS A 149 -14.86 -13.93 -13.77
CA CYS A 149 -16.08 -14.66 -14.13
C CYS A 149 -16.73 -14.08 -15.39
N ASP A 150 -17.73 -14.76 -15.95
CA ASP A 150 -18.38 -14.35 -17.20
C ASP A 150 -19.02 -12.94 -17.10
N SER A 151 -19.69 -12.64 -15.97
CA SER A 151 -20.32 -11.33 -15.76
C SER A 151 -19.30 -10.18 -15.69
N CYS A 152 -18.15 -10.40 -15.05
CA CYS A 152 -17.08 -9.40 -14.97
C CYS A 152 -16.29 -9.31 -16.29
N SER A 153 -16.16 -10.42 -17.02
CA SER A 153 -15.55 -10.45 -18.35
C SER A 153 -16.35 -9.60 -19.35
N LYS A 154 -17.69 -9.64 -19.28
CA LYS A 154 -18.56 -8.74 -20.06
C LYS A 154 -18.35 -7.27 -19.71
N LYS A 155 -18.15 -6.94 -18.42
CA LYS A 155 -17.85 -5.57 -17.98
C LYS A 155 -16.49 -5.09 -18.50
N LEU A 156 -15.48 -5.94 -18.45
CA LEU A 156 -14.15 -5.63 -18.99
C LEU A 156 -14.21 -5.34 -20.49
N ASN A 157 -15.03 -6.10 -21.23
CA ASN A 157 -15.18 -5.99 -22.68
C ASN A 157 -16.32 -5.08 -23.14
N TYR A 158 -16.82 -4.20 -22.27
CA TYR A 158 -18.05 -3.43 -22.54
C TYR A 158 -17.96 -2.53 -23.79
N LYS A 159 -16.83 -1.83 -23.99
CA LYS A 159 -16.59 -0.99 -25.18
C LYS A 159 -15.55 -1.55 -26.15
N HIS A 160 -14.58 -2.31 -25.65
CA HIS A 160 -13.49 -2.87 -26.45
C HIS A 160 -13.40 -4.38 -26.22
N LYS A 161 -13.37 -5.15 -27.30
CA LYS A 161 -13.13 -6.61 -27.21
C LYS A 161 -11.65 -6.84 -26.97
N ARG A 162 -11.28 -7.22 -25.73
CA ARG A 162 -9.93 -7.65 -25.37
C ARG A 162 -9.75 -9.13 -25.74
N LYS A 163 -8.49 -9.58 -25.85
CA LYS A 163 -8.19 -10.96 -26.20
C LYS A 163 -8.34 -11.86 -24.97
N GLU A 164 -9.19 -12.87 -25.08
CA GLU A 164 -9.29 -13.96 -24.12
C GLU A 164 -8.09 -14.89 -24.31
N ILE A 165 -7.44 -15.28 -23.21
CA ILE A 165 -6.39 -16.29 -23.25
C ILE A 165 -7.10 -17.63 -23.09
N LYS A 166 -7.24 -18.37 -24.20
CA LYS A 166 -7.58 -19.79 -24.11
C LYS A 166 -6.33 -20.52 -23.61
N ARG A 167 -6.41 -21.16 -22.44
CA ARG A 167 -5.39 -22.16 -22.08
C ARG A 167 -5.46 -23.25 -23.16
N LEU A 168 -4.33 -23.47 -23.84
CA LEU A 168 -4.03 -24.75 -24.48
C LEU A 168 -3.85 -25.81 -23.40
#